data_AF-A0A7V9LGW0-F1
#
_entry.id   AF-A0A7V9LGW0-F1
#
_cell.length_a   1.000
_cell.length_b   1.000
_cell.length_c   1.000
_cell.angle_alpha   90.00
_cell.angle_beta   90.00
_cell.angle_gamma   90.00
#
_symmetry.space_group_name_H-M   'P 1'
#
loop_
_entity.id
_entity.type
_entity.pdbx_description
1 polymer ?
#
loop_
_entity_poly.entity_id
_entity_poly.type
_entity_poly.pdbx_seq_one_letter_code
_entity_poly.pdbx_strand_id
1 'polypeptide(L)' 'MSAHANTPVAILCGGRGTRLREHTESIPKALVEIGGRPILWHVISIYVAQGFRSFLLLTG' A
#
# COMPACT_ATOMS: atom_id res chain seq x y z
N MET A 1 22.15 -13.57 4.07
CA MET A 1 20.74 -13.14 4.04
C MET A 1 20.67 -11.66 4.39
N SER A 2 19.99 -10.83 3.60
CA SER A 2 19.74 -9.43 3.98
C SER A 2 18.91 -9.40 5.26
N ALA A 3 19.30 -8.61 6.25
CA ALA A 3 18.61 -8.49 7.54
C ALA A 3 17.11 -8.17 7.38
N HIS A 4 16.73 -7.53 6.26
CA HIS A 4 15.38 -7.08 5.97
C HIS A 4 14.45 -8.14 5.38
N ALA A 5 14.96 -9.28 4.92
CA ALA A 5 14.14 -10.32 4.29
C ALA A 5 13.07 -10.89 5.25
N ASN A 6 13.38 -10.92 6.55
CA ASN A 6 12.53 -11.49 7.60
C ASN A 6 11.81 -10.42 8.44
N THR A 7 12.03 -9.12 8.19
CA THR A 7 11.34 -8.05 8.92
C THR A 7 10.01 -7.72 8.24
N PRO A 8 8.85 -7.94 8.88
CA PRO A 8 7.56 -7.59 8.31
C PRO A 8 7.32 -6.08 8.33
N VAL A 9 6.77 -5.55 7.24
CA VAL A 9 6.29 -4.18 7.12
C VAL A 9 4.77 -4.16 7.22
N ALA A 10 4.22 -3.53 8.25
CA ALA A 10 2.78 -3.34 8.40
C ALA A 10 2.33 -2.08 7.65
N ILE A 11 1.39 -2.21 6.72
CA ILE A 11 0.81 -1.11 5.95
C ILE A 11 -0.66 -0.95 6.33
N LEU A 12 -1.01 0.16 6.97
CA LEU A 12 -2.38 0.52 7.33
C LEU A 12 -3.13 1.05 6.11
N CYS A 13 -4.05 0.23 5.58
CA CYS A 13 -4.80 0.52 4.35
C CYS A 13 -6.32 0.63 4.56
N GLY A 14 -6.83 0.49 5.79
CA GLY A 14 -8.27 0.53 6.13
C GLY A 14 -8.92 1.92 6.15
N GLY A 15 -8.25 2.96 5.65
CA GLY A 15 -8.82 4.30 5.63
C GLY A 15 -10.01 4.42 4.66
N ARG A 16 -11.16 4.91 5.13
CA ARG A 16 -12.39 5.06 4.33
C ARG A 16 -12.30 5.99 3.11
N GLY A 17 -11.20 6.75 2.97
CA GLY A 17 -10.95 7.56 1.78
C GLY A 17 -12.01 8.63 1.49
N THR A 18 -12.72 9.13 2.51
CA THR A 18 -13.95 9.95 2.35
C THR A 18 -13.79 11.17 1.46
N ARG A 19 -12.63 11.85 1.50
CA ARG A 19 -12.33 13.02 0.64
C ARG A 19 -12.01 12.68 -0.82
N LEU A 20 -11.59 11.45 -1.11
CA LEU A 20 -11.33 10.98 -2.48
C LEU A 20 -12.54 10.22 -3.05
N ARG A 21 -13.35 9.62 -2.17
CA ARG A 21 -14.57 8.87 -2.49
C ARG A 21 -15.62 9.70 -3.22
N GLU A 22 -15.62 11.01 -3.07
CA GLU A 22 -16.49 11.92 -3.83
C GLU A 22 -16.23 11.87 -5.35
N HIS A 23 -15.07 11.35 -5.78
CA HIS A 23 -14.70 11.22 -7.19
C HIS A 23 -14.38 9.77 -7.65
N THR A 24 -14.41 8.79 -6.75
CA THR A 24 -14.16 7.37 -7.06
C THR A 24 -15.19 6.50 -6.34
N GLU A 25 -16.22 6.07 -7.06
CA GLU A 25 -17.48 5.55 -6.49
C GLU A 25 -17.43 4.16 -5.84
N SER A 26 -16.34 3.39 -5.95
CA SER A 26 -16.34 2.00 -5.45
C SER A 26 -14.99 1.43 -5.02
N ILE A 27 -13.88 2.15 -5.24
CA ILE A 27 -12.54 1.60 -5.09
C ILE A 27 -11.91 2.13 -3.79
N PRO A 28 -11.40 1.25 -2.88
CA PRO A 28 -10.64 1.69 -1.71
C PRO A 28 -9.49 2.62 -2.12
N LYS A 29 -9.23 3.66 -1.32
CA LYS A 29 -8.17 4.64 -1.64
C LYS A 29 -6.82 3.97 -1.93
N ALA A 30 -6.46 2.91 -1.20
CA ALA A 30 -5.21 2.17 -1.41
C ALA A 30 -5.08 1.57 -2.83
N LEU A 31 -6.20 1.35 -3.52
CA LEU A 31 -6.25 0.75 -4.86
C LEU A 31 -6.45 1.78 -5.99
N VAL A 32 -6.64 3.06 -5.67
CA VAL A 32 -6.71 4.13 -6.69
C VAL A 32 -5.39 4.18 -7.45
N GLU A 33 -5.46 4.29 -8.78
CA GLU A 33 -4.28 4.32 -9.63
C GLU A 33 -3.64 5.71 -9.71
N ILE A 34 -2.31 5.73 -9.69
CA ILE A 34 -1.48 6.89 -9.99
C ILE A 34 -0.43 6.41 -10.99
N GLY A 35 -0.40 7.01 -12.19
CA GLY A 35 0.54 6.63 -13.24
C GLY A 35 0.41 5.17 -13.67
N GLY A 36 -0.81 4.64 -13.74
CA GLY A 36 -1.11 3.26 -14.17
C GLY A 36 -0.78 2.17 -13.15
N ARG A 37 -0.52 2.53 -11.88
CA ARG A 37 -0.32 1.57 -10.78
C ARG A 37 -1.04 2.03 -9.50
N PRO A 38 -1.58 1.10 -8.68
CA PRO A 38 -2.26 1.46 -7.44
C PRO A 38 -1.38 2.21 -6.43
N ILE A 39 -1.95 3.09 -5.62
CA ILE A 39 -1.24 3.76 -4.51
C ILE A 39 -0.47 2.75 -3.65
N LEU A 40 -1.09 1.61 -3.31
CA LEU A 40 -0.46 0.55 -2.53
C LEU A 40 0.81 0.00 -3.20
N TRP A 41 0.82 -0.11 -4.53
CA TRP A 41 2.01 -0.54 -5.28
C TRP A 41 3.18 0.43 -5.08
N HIS A 42 2.92 1.73 -5.13
CA HIS A 42 3.96 2.75 -4.92
C HIS A 42 4.55 2.66 -3.51
N VAL A 43 3.71 2.48 -2.49
CA VAL A 43 4.15 2.30 -1.10
C VAL A 43 5.01 1.05 -0.94
N ILE A 44 4.55 -0.10 -1.44
CA ILE A 44 5.31 -1.36 -1.40
C ILE A 44 6.65 -1.21 -2.13
N SER A 45 6.69 -0.53 -3.27
CA SER A 45 7.90 -0.35 -4.08
C SER A 45 9.01 0.40 -3.34
N ILE A 46 8.65 1.37 -2.51
CA ILE A 46 9.60 2.09 -1.64
C ILE A 46 10.32 1.11 -0.69
N TYR A 47 9.56 0.23 -0.03
CA TYR A 47 10.13 -0.75 0.90
C TYR A 47 10.86 -1.89 0.17
N VAL A 48 10.39 -2.30 -1.00
CA VAL A 48 11.10 -3.29 -1.83
C VAL A 48 12.49 -2.77 -2.23
N ALA A 49 12.60 -1.49 -2.59
CA ALA A 49 13.88 -0.84 -2.90
C ALA A 49 14.84 -0.83 -1.70
N GLN A 50 14.33 -0.83 -0.47
CA GLN A 50 15.10 -0.94 0.77
C GLN A 50 15.41 -2.40 1.19
N GLY A 51 14.98 -3.39 0.41
CA GLY A 51 15.27 -4.81 0.68
C GLY A 51 14.22 -5.54 1.51
N PHE A 52 13.09 -4.92 1.86
CA PHE A 52 11.98 -5.58 2.53
C PHE A 52 11.21 -6.49 1.57
N ARG A 53 10.74 -7.63 2.09
CA ARG A 53 10.04 -8.66 1.28
C ARG A 53 8.78 -9.20 1.94
N SER A 54 8.55 -8.92 3.22
CA SER A 54 7.37 -9.38 3.98
C SER A 54 6.46 -8.20 4.30
N PHE A 55 5.21 -8.25 3.84
CA PHE A 55 4.24 -7.16 3.97
C PHE A 55 2.95 -7.65 4.60
N LEU A 56 2.47 -6.95 5.62
CA LEU A 56 1.20 -7.18 6.27
C LEU A 56 0.26 -6.02 5.96
N LEU A 57 -0.83 -6.30 5.24
CA LEU A 57 -1.83 -5.29 4.90
C LEU A 57 -2.92 -5.28 5.96
N LEU A 58 -2.99 -4.18 6.69
CA LEU A 58 -3.99 -3.99 7.74
C LEU A 58 -5.16 -3.19 7.17
N THR A 59 -6.22 -3.92 6.81
CA THR A 59 -7.47 -3.37 6.26
C THR A 59 -8.51 -3.14 7.35
N GLY A 60 -9.63 -2.49 7.00
CA GLY A 60 -10.77 -2.22 7.88
C GLY A 60 -12.02 -1.85 7.10
#